data_AF-A0A6I7NFM4-F1
#
_entry.id   AF-A0A6I7NFM4-F1
#
_cell.length_a   1.000
_cell.length_b   1.000
_cell.length_c   1.000
_cell.angle_alpha   90.00
_cell.angle_beta   90.00
_cell.angle_gamma   90.00
#
_symmetry.space_group_name_H-M   'P 1'
#
loop_
_entity.id
_entity.type
_entity.pdbx_description
1 polymer ?
#
loop_
_entity_poly.entity_id
_entity_poly.type
_entity_poly.pdbx_seq_one_letter_code
_entity_poly.pdbx_strand_id
1 'polypeptide(L)'
;MMKRLITLVLTILFVIGLTACRSVERTRFQAVLDEIEAAWTLEGVDRRAIVADVFLLDQSTVESDALITWSSDTPAFLSATGRVIRPAFEPEIVTLSVTITLENLAPRTYTYTFLVLPLASEVTVTFVSEPLALSIVVAFGAGQVITPPDFPESPAYTFGGWRILGTDTLFDFSTPIDADLILEAVLIDTTYTVTFDALGGGVFAPITDVIHSTTLEVLPIPSRPGYTFVGWIFIDAFGNEQELVAGKTIINHDIEAFALWAESTS
;
A
#
# COMPACT_ATOMS: atom_id res chain seq x y z
N MET A 1 5.34 -68.65 -48.86
CA MET A 1 4.79 -68.29 -47.53
C MET A 1 5.86 -67.78 -46.55
N MET A 2 7.08 -68.33 -46.52
CA MET A 2 8.18 -67.89 -45.63
C MET A 2 8.65 -66.43 -45.77
N LYS A 3 8.66 -65.83 -46.97
CA LYS A 3 9.13 -64.43 -47.15
C LYS A 3 8.25 -63.39 -46.43
N ARG A 4 6.92 -63.60 -46.34
CA ARG A 4 6.01 -62.67 -45.64
C ARG A 4 6.08 -62.80 -44.11
N LEU A 5 6.45 -63.97 -43.59
CA LEU A 5 6.62 -64.22 -42.17
C LEU A 5 7.92 -63.59 -41.63
N ILE A 6 9.01 -63.65 -42.40
CA ILE A 6 10.31 -63.05 -42.03
C ILE A 6 10.23 -61.52 -41.99
N THR A 7 9.55 -60.88 -42.95
CA THR A 7 9.39 -59.42 -42.96
C THR A 7 8.51 -58.94 -41.80
N LEU A 8 7.47 -59.68 -41.42
CA LEU A 8 6.59 -59.36 -40.29
C LEU A 8 7.31 -59.51 -38.93
N VAL A 9 8.17 -60.53 -38.79
CA VAL A 9 8.97 -60.73 -37.56
C VAL A 9 10.06 -59.65 -37.45
N LEU A 10 10.69 -59.24 -38.55
CA LEU A 10 11.71 -58.17 -38.56
C LEU A 10 11.12 -56.80 -38.20
N THR A 11 9.91 -56.48 -38.69
CA THR A 11 9.24 -55.21 -38.37
C THR A 11 8.75 -55.17 -36.93
N ILE A 12 8.24 -56.28 -36.38
CA ILE A 12 7.83 -56.37 -34.97
C ILE A 12 9.05 -56.26 -34.05
N LEU A 13 10.17 -56.93 -34.34
CA LEU A 13 11.42 -56.77 -33.57
C LEU A 13 11.96 -55.33 -33.62
N PHE A 14 11.84 -54.65 -34.78
CA PHE A 14 12.27 -53.26 -34.94
C PHE A 14 11.39 -52.28 -34.15
N VAL A 15 10.07 -52.47 -34.15
CA VAL A 15 9.13 -51.64 -33.37
C VAL A 15 9.31 -51.84 -31.86
N ILE A 16 9.57 -53.08 -31.41
CA ILE A 16 9.88 -53.39 -30.00
C ILE A 16 11.25 -52.81 -29.61
N GLY A 17 12.24 -52.88 -30.49
CA GLY A 17 13.56 -52.27 -30.28
C GLY A 17 13.50 -50.75 -30.15
N LEU A 18 12.71 -50.07 -30.99
CA LEU A 18 12.50 -48.62 -30.92
C LEU A 18 11.75 -48.17 -29.66
N THR A 19 10.79 -48.96 -29.19
CA THR A 19 10.04 -48.66 -27.95
C THR A 19 10.87 -48.95 -26.69
N ALA A 20 11.65 -50.03 -26.68
CA ALA A 20 12.60 -50.32 -25.62
C ALA A 20 13.72 -49.26 -25.55
N CYS A 21 14.27 -48.83 -26.69
CA CYS A 21 15.29 -47.78 -26.74
C CYS A 21 14.77 -46.45 -26.17
N ARG A 22 13.56 -46.02 -26.58
CA ARG A 22 12.90 -44.83 -26.01
C ARG A 22 12.59 -44.94 -24.52
N SER A 23 12.36 -46.15 -24.02
CA SER A 23 12.15 -46.38 -22.58
C SER A 23 13.45 -46.23 -21.78
N VAL A 24 14.56 -46.79 -22.28
CA VAL A 24 15.89 -46.67 -21.66
C VAL A 24 16.35 -45.22 -21.63
N GLU A 25 16.21 -44.48 -22.74
CA GLU A 25 16.51 -43.04 -22.78
C GLU A 25 15.75 -42.27 -21.69
N ARG A 26 14.45 -42.53 -21.55
CA ARG A 26 13.62 -41.86 -20.55
C ARG A 26 14.09 -42.16 -19.13
N THR A 27 14.47 -43.40 -18.84
CA THR A 27 14.95 -43.81 -17.52
C THR A 27 16.25 -43.10 -17.13
N ARG A 28 17.18 -42.93 -18.07
CA ARG A 28 18.46 -42.24 -17.81
C ARG A 28 18.26 -40.76 -17.45
N PHE A 29 17.50 -40.02 -18.27
CA PHE A 29 17.18 -38.62 -17.93
C PHE A 29 16.42 -38.50 -16.61
N GLN A 30 15.51 -39.44 -16.33
CA GLN A 30 14.76 -39.45 -15.07
C GLN A 30 15.69 -39.69 -13.87
N ALA A 31 16.68 -40.58 -13.98
CA ALA A 31 17.64 -40.81 -12.90
C ALA A 31 18.41 -39.54 -12.52
N VAL A 32 18.82 -38.74 -13.50
CA VAL A 32 19.48 -37.43 -13.28
C VAL A 32 18.51 -36.44 -12.62
N LEU A 33 17.24 -36.39 -13.06
CA LEU A 33 16.23 -35.52 -12.45
C LEU A 33 15.93 -35.92 -11.00
N ASP A 34 15.84 -37.22 -10.72
CA ASP A 34 15.63 -37.76 -9.38
C ASP A 34 16.82 -37.42 -8.47
N GLU A 35 18.05 -37.45 -8.99
CA GLU A 35 19.24 -37.01 -8.26
C GLU A 35 19.20 -35.51 -7.93
N ILE A 36 18.80 -34.66 -8.88
CA ILE A 36 18.65 -33.21 -8.64
C ILE A 36 17.64 -32.95 -7.51
N GLU A 37 16.46 -33.59 -7.56
CA GLU A 37 15.43 -33.45 -6.52
C GLU A 37 15.88 -34.01 -5.17
N ALA A 38 16.66 -35.10 -5.17
CA ALA A 38 17.25 -35.66 -3.96
C ALA A 38 18.30 -34.72 -3.35
N ALA A 39 19.14 -34.09 -4.16
CA ALA A 39 20.11 -33.09 -3.71
C ALA A 39 19.40 -31.89 -3.04
N TRP A 40 18.34 -31.37 -3.65
CA TRP A 40 17.52 -30.32 -3.04
C TRP A 40 16.85 -30.75 -1.74
N THR A 41 16.38 -31.99 -1.66
CA THR A 41 15.79 -32.53 -0.43
C THR A 41 16.82 -32.60 0.70
N LEU A 42 18.07 -32.99 0.40
CA LEU A 42 19.17 -33.07 1.37
C LEU A 42 19.61 -31.68 1.85
N GLU A 43 19.68 -30.70 0.94
CA GLU A 43 20.03 -29.31 1.24
C GLU A 43 18.86 -28.50 1.83
N GLY A 44 17.67 -29.12 1.97
CA GLY A 44 16.50 -28.46 2.53
C GLY A 44 15.93 -27.33 1.66
N VAL A 45 16.11 -27.42 0.34
CA VAL A 45 15.62 -26.42 -0.62
C VAL A 45 14.10 -26.57 -0.77
N ASP A 46 13.33 -25.61 -0.24
CA ASP A 46 11.91 -25.44 -0.57
C ASP A 46 11.76 -24.44 -1.71
N ARG A 47 11.48 -24.94 -2.92
CA ARG A 47 11.28 -24.11 -4.12
C ARG A 47 10.16 -23.08 -3.99
N ARG A 48 9.26 -23.22 -3.02
CA ARG A 48 8.17 -22.25 -2.77
C ARG A 48 8.56 -21.15 -1.78
N ALA A 49 9.77 -21.20 -1.22
CA ALA A 49 10.21 -20.25 -0.20
C ALA A 49 11.74 -20.09 -0.23
N ILE A 50 12.29 -19.62 -1.35
CA ILE A 50 13.72 -19.41 -1.50
C ILE A 50 14.15 -18.12 -0.81
N VAL A 51 15.01 -18.26 0.20
CA VAL A 51 15.57 -17.14 0.99
C VAL A 51 17.10 -17.13 1.02
N ALA A 52 17.75 -18.12 0.42
CA ALA A 52 19.20 -18.31 0.40
C ALA A 52 19.62 -18.98 -0.91
N ASP A 53 20.94 -18.99 -1.17
CA ASP A 53 21.53 -19.62 -2.36
C ASP A 53 21.07 -21.08 -2.51
N VAL A 54 20.75 -21.46 -3.74
CA VAL A 54 20.25 -22.79 -4.11
C VAL A 54 21.40 -23.62 -4.65
N PHE A 55 21.59 -24.83 -4.10
CA PHE A 55 22.55 -25.76 -4.68
C PHE A 55 22.03 -26.27 -6.04
N LEU A 56 22.77 -26.01 -7.12
CA LEU A 56 22.46 -26.49 -8.47
C LEU A 56 23.53 -27.49 -8.91
N LEU A 57 23.12 -28.72 -9.15
CA LEU A 57 24.00 -29.80 -9.58
C LEU A 57 24.52 -29.54 -11.01
N ASP A 58 25.82 -29.63 -11.25
CA ASP A 58 26.44 -29.47 -12.58
C ASP A 58 26.91 -30.79 -13.21
N GLN A 59 26.94 -31.87 -12.42
CA GLN A 59 27.31 -33.23 -12.83
C GLN A 59 26.46 -34.28 -12.11
N SER A 60 26.24 -35.44 -12.72
CA SER A 60 25.50 -36.54 -12.08
C SER A 60 26.45 -37.58 -11.48
N THR A 61 26.09 -38.15 -10.32
CA THR A 61 26.77 -39.31 -9.72
C THR A 61 26.14 -40.63 -10.13
N VAL A 62 24.88 -40.62 -10.61
CA VAL A 62 24.15 -41.82 -11.06
C VAL A 62 24.32 -42.09 -12.56
N GLU A 63 24.58 -41.06 -13.37
CA GLU A 63 24.88 -41.14 -14.81
C GLU A 63 26.19 -40.38 -15.10
N SER A 64 27.32 -41.08 -15.09
CA SER A 64 28.66 -40.45 -15.13
C SER A 64 28.98 -39.69 -16.43
N ASP A 65 28.24 -39.93 -17.51
CA ASP A 65 28.36 -39.23 -18.79
C ASP A 65 27.41 -38.02 -18.89
N ALA A 66 26.65 -37.70 -17.84
CA ALA A 66 25.73 -36.58 -17.81
C ALA A 66 26.45 -35.26 -17.53
N LEU A 67 26.29 -34.30 -18.44
CA LEU A 67 26.58 -32.90 -18.20
C LEU A 67 25.28 -32.15 -17.91
N ILE A 68 25.24 -31.42 -16.80
CA ILE A 68 24.07 -30.65 -16.37
C ILE A 68 24.40 -29.17 -16.49
N THR A 69 23.57 -28.43 -17.22
CA THR A 69 23.73 -26.98 -17.39
C THR A 69 22.44 -26.27 -17.04
N TRP A 70 22.55 -25.11 -16.40
CA TRP A 70 21.42 -24.33 -15.95
C TRP A 70 21.35 -22.99 -16.69
N SER A 71 20.15 -22.50 -16.91
CA SER A 71 19.89 -21.10 -17.27
C SER A 71 18.73 -20.58 -16.44
N SER A 72 18.70 -19.26 -16.25
CA SER A 72 17.65 -18.54 -15.52
C SER A 72 17.00 -17.54 -16.47
N ASP A 73 15.68 -17.41 -16.39
CA ASP A 73 14.94 -16.33 -17.06
C ASP A 73 15.15 -14.97 -16.39
N THR A 74 15.35 -14.95 -15.07
CA THR A 74 15.60 -13.74 -14.26
C THR A 74 16.85 -13.90 -13.37
N PRO A 75 18.07 -13.92 -13.96
CA PRO A 75 19.32 -14.14 -13.23
C PRO A 75 19.65 -13.07 -12.18
N ALA A 76 18.92 -11.95 -12.17
CA ALA A 76 19.02 -10.92 -11.16
C ALA A 76 18.56 -11.40 -9.77
N PHE A 77 17.63 -12.36 -9.68
CA PHE A 77 17.08 -12.84 -8.41
C PHE A 77 17.50 -14.26 -8.07
N LEU A 78 17.60 -15.15 -9.06
CA LEU A 78 18.21 -16.47 -8.92
C LEU A 78 19.01 -16.78 -10.18
N SER A 79 20.33 -16.80 -10.04
CA SER A 79 21.26 -17.00 -11.15
C SER A 79 21.40 -18.47 -11.55
N ALA A 80 22.00 -18.72 -12.72
CA ALA A 80 22.31 -20.07 -13.20
C ALA A 80 23.35 -20.83 -12.36
N THR A 81 24.03 -20.16 -11.42
CA THR A 81 24.95 -20.80 -10.46
C THR A 81 24.29 -21.00 -9.10
N GLY A 82 22.99 -20.72 -8.97
CA GLY A 82 22.26 -20.88 -7.72
C GLY A 82 22.37 -19.70 -6.76
N ARG A 83 23.10 -18.65 -7.11
CA ARG A 83 23.17 -17.43 -6.27
C ARG A 83 21.83 -16.73 -6.25
N VAL A 84 21.33 -16.43 -5.06
CA VAL A 84 20.07 -15.75 -4.79
C VAL A 84 20.32 -14.31 -4.35
N ILE A 85 19.61 -13.39 -4.98
CA ILE A 85 19.47 -12.02 -4.53
C ILE A 85 17.98 -11.83 -4.31
N ARG A 86 17.59 -11.58 -3.06
CA ARG A 86 16.18 -11.44 -2.72
C ARG A 86 15.62 -10.13 -3.28
N PRO A 87 14.40 -10.12 -3.85
CA PRO A 87 13.72 -8.88 -4.16
C PRO A 87 13.47 -8.08 -2.89
N ALA A 88 13.23 -6.78 -3.04
CA ALA A 88 13.04 -5.93 -1.86
C ALA A 88 11.67 -6.14 -1.20
N PHE A 89 10.60 -6.25 -2.01
CA PHE A 89 9.21 -6.11 -1.54
C PHE A 89 8.24 -7.18 -2.03
N GLU A 90 8.26 -7.51 -3.32
CA GLU A 90 7.40 -8.54 -3.89
C GLU A 90 8.19 -9.82 -4.13
N PRO A 91 7.61 -11.01 -3.89
CA PRO A 91 8.27 -12.25 -4.25
C PRO A 91 8.41 -12.37 -5.76
N GLU A 92 9.55 -12.89 -6.21
CA GLU A 92 9.80 -13.11 -7.64
C GLU A 92 9.65 -14.60 -7.96
N ILE A 93 8.94 -14.92 -9.03
CA ILE A 93 8.91 -16.26 -9.61
C ILE A 93 10.01 -16.36 -10.66
N VAL A 94 11.00 -17.21 -10.40
CA VAL A 94 12.11 -17.49 -11.32
C VAL A 94 11.93 -18.88 -11.93
N THR A 95 12.11 -19.00 -13.24
CA THR A 95 12.13 -20.28 -13.94
C THR A 95 13.56 -20.67 -14.29
N LEU A 96 14.08 -21.69 -13.62
CA LEU A 96 15.34 -22.30 -14.04
C LEU A 96 15.08 -23.38 -15.09
N SER A 97 15.86 -23.34 -16.17
CA SER A 97 15.91 -24.38 -17.19
C SER A 97 17.16 -25.23 -17.00
N VAL A 98 17.00 -26.52 -16.74
CA VAL A 98 18.09 -27.49 -16.69
C VAL A 98 18.19 -28.21 -18.02
N THR A 99 19.35 -28.18 -18.66
CA THR A 99 19.65 -28.95 -19.87
C THR A 99 20.62 -30.06 -19.52
N ILE A 100 20.15 -31.29 -19.71
CA ILE A 100 20.92 -32.53 -19.49
C ILE A 100 21.42 -33.02 -20.84
N THR A 101 22.72 -33.23 -20.94
CA THR A 101 23.39 -33.82 -22.11
C THR A 101 24.00 -35.15 -21.72
N LEU A 102 23.66 -36.23 -22.44
CA LEU A 102 24.19 -37.58 -22.25
C LEU A 102 24.91 -38.02 -23.52
N GLU A 103 25.85 -38.97 -23.41
CA GLU A 103 26.57 -39.46 -24.57
C GLU A 103 25.61 -40.14 -25.56
N ASN A 104 25.76 -39.84 -26.84
CA ASN A 104 24.97 -40.43 -27.94
C ASN A 104 23.45 -40.16 -27.86
N LEU A 105 23.00 -39.19 -27.06
CA LEU A 105 21.60 -38.76 -26.96
C LEU A 105 21.45 -37.27 -27.23
N ALA A 106 20.31 -36.89 -27.81
CA ALA A 106 19.98 -35.47 -27.97
C ALA A 106 19.78 -34.83 -26.57
N PRO A 107 20.32 -33.63 -26.31
CA PRO A 107 20.11 -32.92 -25.05
C PRO A 107 18.61 -32.70 -24.79
N ARG A 108 18.24 -32.70 -23.50
CA ARG A 108 16.87 -32.41 -23.08
C ARG A 108 16.85 -31.33 -22.03
N THR A 109 15.89 -30.42 -22.18
CA THR A 109 15.68 -29.31 -21.25
C THR A 109 14.41 -29.53 -20.44
N TYR A 110 14.51 -29.30 -19.14
CA TYR A 110 13.41 -29.35 -18.17
C TYR A 110 13.38 -28.03 -17.42
N THR A 111 12.22 -27.68 -16.86
CA THR A 111 12.01 -26.40 -16.18
C THR A 111 11.51 -26.61 -14.75
N TYR A 112 11.95 -25.71 -13.87
CA TYR A 112 11.56 -25.66 -12.47
C TYR A 112 11.24 -24.22 -12.08
N THR A 113 10.15 -24.03 -11.33
CA THR A 113 9.77 -22.72 -10.81
C THR A 113 10.20 -22.58 -9.36
N PHE A 114 10.74 -21.41 -9.04
CA PHE A 114 11.22 -21.04 -7.72
C PHE A 114 10.56 -19.73 -7.30
N LEU A 115 10.06 -19.64 -6.06
CA LEU A 115 9.55 -18.42 -5.47
C LEU A 115 10.63 -17.83 -4.55
N VAL A 116 11.29 -16.77 -5.00
CA VAL A 116 12.28 -16.04 -4.21
C VAL A 116 11.55 -15.03 -3.34
N LEU A 117 11.62 -15.22 -2.02
CA LEU A 117 10.90 -14.36 -1.07
C LEU A 117 11.62 -13.02 -0.88
N PRO A 118 10.87 -11.91 -0.76
CA PRO A 118 11.44 -10.58 -0.59
C PRO A 118 12.15 -10.43 0.75
N LEU A 119 13.13 -9.52 0.84
CA LEU A 119 13.88 -9.25 2.06
C LEU A 119 12.99 -8.73 3.19
N ALA A 120 12.03 -7.87 2.84
CA ALA A 120 11.03 -7.33 3.75
C ALA A 120 9.65 -7.93 3.44
N SER A 121 8.83 -8.17 4.47
CA SER A 121 7.41 -8.48 4.30
C SER A 121 6.66 -7.23 3.82
N GLU A 122 5.55 -7.39 3.10
CA GLU A 122 4.64 -6.29 2.80
C GLU A 122 3.92 -5.82 4.09
N VAL A 123 3.75 -4.51 4.21
CA VAL A 123 3.09 -3.80 5.31
C VAL A 123 2.21 -2.69 4.72
N THR A 124 1.11 -2.38 5.40
CA THR A 124 0.15 -1.35 4.98
C THR A 124 0.02 -0.22 6.00
N VAL A 125 -0.10 1.01 5.49
CA VAL A 125 -0.55 2.16 6.28
C VAL A 125 -1.87 2.65 5.73
N THR A 126 -2.88 2.73 6.60
CA THR A 126 -4.20 3.26 6.27
C THR A 126 -4.34 4.66 6.85
N PHE A 127 -4.45 5.66 5.99
CA PHE A 127 -4.69 7.06 6.33
C PHE A 127 -6.18 7.35 6.35
N VAL A 128 -6.73 7.79 7.49
CA VAL A 128 -8.15 8.07 7.66
C VAL A 128 -8.42 9.49 8.15
N SER A 129 -9.53 10.07 7.70
CA SER A 129 -10.08 11.31 8.27
C SER A 129 -11.59 11.19 8.34
N GLU A 130 -12.15 11.10 9.56
CA GLU A 130 -13.59 10.97 9.75
C GLU A 130 -14.38 12.18 9.21
N PRO A 131 -13.99 13.45 9.48
CA PRO A 131 -14.74 14.61 9.00
C PRO A 131 -14.80 14.71 7.47
N LEU A 132 -13.81 14.13 6.79
CA LEU A 132 -13.72 14.12 5.33
C LEU A 132 -14.18 12.80 4.70
N ALA A 133 -14.53 11.80 5.51
CA ALA A 133 -14.75 10.42 5.06
C ALA A 133 -13.62 9.89 4.14
N LEU A 134 -12.38 10.31 4.41
CA LEU A 134 -11.21 9.93 3.62
C LEU A 134 -10.62 8.63 4.15
N SER A 135 -10.22 7.73 3.23
CA SER A 135 -9.52 6.48 3.52
C SER A 135 -8.56 6.14 2.38
N ILE A 136 -7.26 6.22 2.63
CA ILE A 136 -6.20 5.90 1.66
C ILE A 136 -5.34 4.78 2.24
N VAL A 137 -5.10 3.72 1.47
CA VAL A 137 -4.23 2.60 1.88
C VAL A 137 -2.97 2.64 1.02
N VAL A 138 -1.81 2.61 1.67
CA VAL A 138 -0.50 2.53 1.04
C VAL A 138 0.17 1.24 1.48
N ALA A 139 0.58 0.40 0.53
CA ALA A 139 1.33 -0.82 0.80
C ALA A 139 2.80 -0.63 0.37
N PHE A 140 3.73 -1.15 1.17
CA PHE A 140 5.17 -1.00 0.99
C PHE A 140 5.94 -2.07 1.80
N GLY A 141 7.26 -2.08 1.73
CA GLY A 141 8.07 -3.03 2.49
C GLY A 141 8.24 -2.68 3.97
N ALA A 142 8.17 -3.68 4.84
CA ALA A 142 8.57 -3.55 6.24
C ALA A 142 9.96 -2.90 6.38
N GLY A 143 10.07 -1.99 7.34
CA GLY A 143 11.29 -1.25 7.64
C GLY A 143 11.55 -0.05 6.72
N GLN A 144 10.61 0.28 5.83
CA GLN A 144 10.68 1.53 5.06
C GLN A 144 10.04 2.70 5.79
N VAL A 145 10.52 3.89 5.46
CA VAL A 145 9.83 5.16 5.72
C VAL A 145 8.94 5.49 4.53
N ILE A 146 7.82 6.17 4.78
CA ILE A 146 6.89 6.59 3.73
C ILE A 146 6.67 8.10 3.76
N THR A 147 6.34 8.66 2.61
CA THR A 147 5.83 10.03 2.52
C THR A 147 4.31 10.00 2.70
N PRO A 148 3.73 10.79 3.61
CA PRO A 148 2.28 10.87 3.75
C PRO A 148 1.62 11.39 2.46
N PRO A 149 0.34 11.07 2.21
CA PRO A 149 -0.41 11.69 1.14
C PRO A 149 -0.60 13.19 1.40
N ASP A 150 -0.76 13.96 0.33
CA ASP A 150 -1.17 15.36 0.41
C ASP A 150 -2.56 15.44 1.08
N PHE A 151 -2.72 16.43 1.96
CA PHE A 151 -3.97 16.68 2.67
C PHE A 151 -4.70 17.88 2.06
N PRO A 152 -6.03 17.81 1.85
CA PRO A 152 -6.77 18.93 1.25
C PRO A 152 -6.77 20.15 2.17
N GLU A 153 -6.48 21.31 1.58
CA GLU A 153 -6.64 22.61 2.26
C GLU A 153 -8.13 22.90 2.51
N SER A 154 -8.42 23.56 3.64
CA SER A 154 -9.78 23.91 4.04
C SER A 154 -9.79 25.23 4.82
N PRO A 155 -10.82 26.08 4.62
CA PRO A 155 -11.04 27.23 5.50
C PRO A 155 -11.57 26.83 6.89
N ALA A 156 -12.20 25.66 7.01
CA ALA A 156 -12.86 25.22 8.23
C ALA A 156 -11.89 24.66 9.28
N TYR A 157 -10.72 24.18 8.85
CA TYR A 157 -9.73 23.57 9.73
C TYR A 157 -8.31 23.72 9.19
N THR A 158 -7.34 23.66 10.09
CA THR A 158 -5.92 23.51 9.79
C THR A 158 -5.50 22.05 9.99
N PHE A 159 -4.77 21.49 9.03
CA PHE A 159 -4.21 20.14 9.16
C PHE A 159 -3.01 20.16 10.11
N GLY A 160 -3.12 19.44 11.22
CA GLY A 160 -2.10 19.34 12.27
C GLY A 160 -1.12 18.17 12.10
N GLY A 161 -1.35 17.27 11.14
CA GLY A 161 -0.55 16.08 10.89
C GLY A 161 -1.33 14.78 11.04
N TRP A 162 -0.62 13.67 10.96
CA TRP A 162 -1.18 12.32 11.13
C TRP A 162 -0.78 11.76 12.49
N ARG A 163 -1.70 11.14 13.22
CA ARG A 163 -1.43 10.45 14.50
C ARG A 163 -1.80 8.97 14.39
N ILE A 164 -1.22 8.13 15.24
CA ILE A 164 -1.65 6.73 15.32
C ILE A 164 -3.08 6.69 15.86
N LEU A 165 -3.96 5.93 15.21
CA LEU A 165 -5.35 5.80 15.61
C LEU A 165 -5.45 5.36 17.09
N GLY A 166 -6.23 6.09 17.88
CA GLY A 166 -6.38 5.83 19.31
C GLY A 166 -5.26 6.38 20.20
N THR A 167 -4.36 7.21 19.66
CA THR A 167 -3.31 7.91 20.41
C THR A 167 -3.41 9.42 20.21
N ASP A 168 -2.69 10.21 21.01
CA ASP A 168 -2.58 11.67 20.85
C ASP A 168 -1.23 12.12 20.26
N THR A 169 -0.37 11.16 19.89
CA THR A 169 0.97 11.44 19.39
C THR A 169 0.98 11.46 17.87
N LEU A 170 1.47 12.56 17.29
CA LEU A 170 1.75 12.63 15.86
C LEU A 170 2.78 11.58 15.47
N PHE A 171 2.56 10.99 14.31
CA PHE A 171 3.45 10.02 13.70
C PHE A 171 4.63 10.72 13.02
N ASP A 172 5.85 10.26 13.33
CA ASP A 172 7.07 10.75 12.70
C ASP A 172 7.38 9.90 11.46
N PHE A 173 7.17 10.48 10.27
CA PHE A 173 7.42 9.84 8.97
C PHE A 173 8.90 9.55 8.67
N SER A 174 9.83 9.94 9.55
CA SER A 174 11.21 9.45 9.51
C SER A 174 11.39 8.08 10.20
N THR A 175 10.34 7.54 10.83
CA THR A 175 10.35 6.24 11.51
C THR A 175 10.08 5.10 10.53
N PRO A 176 10.95 4.08 10.45
CA PRO A 176 10.67 2.84 9.73
C PRO A 176 9.41 2.14 10.22
N ILE A 177 8.60 1.60 9.32
CA ILE A 177 7.33 0.93 9.65
C ILE A 177 7.46 -0.56 9.35
N ASP A 178 7.37 -1.39 10.40
CA ASP A 178 7.56 -2.85 10.31
C ASP A 178 6.25 -3.65 10.42
N ALA A 179 5.11 -2.98 10.67
CA ALA A 179 3.81 -3.62 10.83
C ALA A 179 2.67 -2.69 10.42
N ASP A 180 1.51 -3.28 10.12
CA ASP A 180 0.33 -2.54 9.67
C ASP A 180 -0.07 -1.44 10.67
N LEU A 181 -0.41 -0.26 10.16
CA LEU A 181 -0.74 0.90 10.97
C LEU A 181 -1.94 1.66 10.39
N ILE A 182 -2.78 2.18 11.28
CA ILE A 182 -3.83 3.13 10.91
C ILE A 182 -3.44 4.50 11.48
N LEU A 183 -3.35 5.48 10.59
CA LEU A 183 -3.06 6.88 10.90
C LEU A 183 -4.31 7.72 10.69
N GLU A 184 -4.67 8.51 11.70
CA GLU A 184 -5.80 9.43 11.69
C GLU A 184 -5.31 10.88 11.51
N ALA A 185 -6.00 11.65 10.68
CA ALA A 185 -5.72 13.08 10.49
C ALA A 185 -6.10 13.89 11.74
N VAL A 186 -5.17 14.70 12.24
CA VAL A 186 -5.44 15.69 13.28
C VAL A 186 -5.87 16.98 12.62
N LEU A 187 -7.11 17.41 12.90
CA LEU A 187 -7.68 18.66 12.40
C LEU A 187 -7.89 19.62 13.55
N ILE A 188 -7.49 20.87 13.35
CA ILE A 188 -7.66 21.97 14.30
C ILE A 188 -8.70 22.91 13.70
N ASP A 189 -9.84 23.06 14.37
CA ASP A 189 -10.91 23.94 13.88
C ASP A 189 -10.43 25.38 13.76
N THR A 190 -10.78 26.02 12.65
CA THR A 190 -10.62 27.47 12.53
C THR A 190 -11.72 28.12 13.36
N THR A 191 -11.36 29.06 14.23
CA THR A 191 -12.31 29.78 15.08
C THR A 191 -12.23 31.28 14.88
N TYR A 192 -13.32 31.98 15.15
CA TYR A 192 -13.46 33.43 15.05
C TYR A 192 -13.96 34.07 16.34
N THR A 193 -13.82 35.38 16.40
CA THR A 193 -14.31 36.22 17.50
C THR A 193 -15.40 37.16 17.02
N VAL A 194 -16.49 37.26 17.79
CA VAL A 194 -17.55 38.24 17.58
C VAL A 194 -17.50 39.27 18.71
N THR A 195 -17.32 40.54 18.34
CA THR A 195 -17.27 41.69 19.25
C THR A 195 -18.53 42.53 19.12
N PHE A 196 -18.89 43.27 20.18
CA PHE A 196 -20.15 43.99 20.27
C PHE A 196 -19.92 45.44 20.73
N ASP A 197 -20.24 46.41 19.88
CA ASP A 197 -20.35 47.82 20.21
C ASP A 197 -21.83 48.22 20.34
N ALA A 198 -22.28 48.35 21.58
CA ALA A 198 -23.67 48.70 21.86
C ALA A 198 -24.02 50.17 21.56
N LEU A 199 -23.07 50.99 21.10
CA LEU A 199 -23.28 52.41 20.73
C LEU A 199 -24.03 53.19 21.81
N GLY A 200 -23.53 53.09 23.05
CA GLY A 200 -24.13 53.71 24.24
C GLY A 200 -25.11 52.81 25.02
N GLY A 201 -25.28 51.55 24.63
CA GLY A 201 -26.12 50.55 25.31
C GLY A 201 -25.40 49.63 26.32
N GLY A 202 -24.17 49.97 26.71
CA GLY A 202 -23.35 49.18 27.65
C GLY A 202 -22.07 48.60 27.01
N VAL A 203 -21.34 47.79 27.80
CA VAL A 203 -20.13 47.07 27.35
C VAL A 203 -20.39 45.57 27.48
N PHE A 204 -20.01 44.81 26.46
CA PHE A 204 -20.21 43.37 26.38
C PHE A 204 -18.88 42.66 26.16
N ALA A 205 -18.73 41.47 26.76
CA ALA A 205 -17.61 40.60 26.46
C ALA A 205 -17.76 40.05 25.03
N PRO A 206 -16.65 39.88 24.29
CA PRO A 206 -16.69 39.19 23.01
C PRO A 206 -17.06 37.72 23.19
N ILE A 207 -17.62 37.13 22.13
CA ILE A 207 -17.77 35.68 22.02
C ILE A 207 -16.56 35.17 21.22
N THR A 208 -15.68 34.42 21.88
CA THR A 208 -14.46 33.83 21.28
C THR A 208 -14.68 32.38 20.88
N ASP A 209 -13.72 31.81 20.16
CA ASP A 209 -13.66 30.38 19.82
C ASP A 209 -14.89 29.89 19.03
N VAL A 210 -15.49 30.79 18.24
CA VAL A 210 -16.65 30.45 17.40
C VAL A 210 -16.17 29.65 16.20
N ILE A 211 -16.50 28.35 16.17
CA ILE A 211 -16.08 27.44 15.11
C ILE A 211 -16.56 27.95 13.74
N HIS A 212 -15.69 27.87 12.75
CA HIS A 212 -15.97 28.25 11.37
C HIS A 212 -17.26 27.61 10.83
N SER A 213 -18.03 28.39 10.07
CA SER A 213 -19.29 27.96 9.47
C SER A 213 -20.39 27.55 10.47
N THR A 214 -20.33 28.03 11.72
CA THR A 214 -21.39 27.86 12.72
C THR A 214 -22.19 29.15 12.94
N THR A 215 -23.29 29.05 13.69
CA THR A 215 -24.16 30.17 14.09
C THR A 215 -24.10 30.39 15.60
N LEU A 216 -24.32 31.63 16.03
CA LEU A 216 -24.52 31.94 17.45
C LEU A 216 -26.00 31.77 17.81
N GLU A 217 -26.32 30.95 18.81
CA GLU A 217 -27.72 30.71 19.22
C GLU A 217 -28.32 31.85 20.05
N VAL A 218 -27.47 32.63 20.74
CA VAL A 218 -27.90 33.74 21.60
C VAL A 218 -26.98 34.92 21.37
N LEU A 219 -27.58 36.11 21.25
CA LEU A 219 -26.87 37.39 21.18
C LEU A 219 -27.22 38.24 22.40
N PRO A 220 -26.27 39.08 22.88
CA PRO A 220 -26.55 40.00 23.96
C PRO A 220 -27.63 41.01 23.57
N ILE A 221 -28.47 41.41 24.53
CA ILE A 221 -29.52 42.42 24.32
C ILE A 221 -29.15 43.66 25.14
N PRO A 222 -28.64 44.73 24.50
CA PRO A 222 -28.25 45.94 25.21
C PRO A 222 -29.46 46.78 25.64
N SER A 223 -29.22 47.75 26.52
CA SER A 223 -30.25 48.71 26.96
C SER A 223 -29.70 50.13 26.91
N ARG A 224 -30.42 51.02 26.21
CA ARG A 224 -30.08 52.43 26.05
C ARG A 224 -31.30 53.30 26.37
N PRO A 225 -31.27 54.16 27.40
CA PRO A 225 -32.42 54.99 27.77
C PRO A 225 -32.93 55.86 26.62
N GLY A 226 -34.25 55.84 26.39
CA GLY A 226 -34.90 56.59 25.29
C GLY A 226 -34.88 55.89 23.92
N TYR A 227 -34.33 54.67 23.84
CA TYR A 227 -34.23 53.90 22.61
C TYR A 227 -34.69 52.45 22.81
N THR A 228 -35.24 51.86 21.76
CA THR A 228 -35.58 50.44 21.65
C THR A 228 -34.52 49.74 20.83
N PHE A 229 -33.97 48.64 21.34
CA PHE A 229 -33.00 47.81 20.61
C PHE A 229 -33.70 47.08 19.46
N VAL A 230 -33.18 47.24 18.24
CA VAL A 230 -33.75 46.63 17.03
C VAL A 230 -33.00 45.33 16.68
N GLY A 231 -31.67 45.36 16.78
CA GLY A 231 -30.83 44.22 16.41
C GLY A 231 -29.35 44.60 16.33
N TRP A 232 -28.53 43.64 15.91
CA TRP A 232 -27.11 43.84 15.66
C TRP A 232 -26.87 43.90 14.15
N ILE A 233 -26.03 44.82 13.70
CA ILE A 233 -25.56 44.90 12.31
C ILE A 233 -24.04 44.82 12.26
N PHE A 234 -23.47 44.36 11.16
CA PHE A 234 -22.03 44.36 10.92
C PHE A 234 -21.73 44.64 9.45
N ILE A 235 -20.48 44.98 9.16
CA ILE A 235 -20.01 45.17 7.79
C ILE A 235 -19.29 43.89 7.35
N ASP A 236 -19.76 43.28 6.27
CA ASP A 236 -19.12 42.09 5.70
C ASP A 236 -17.75 42.40 5.06
N ALA A 237 -17.03 41.35 4.66
CA ALA A 237 -15.72 41.48 4.00
C ALA A 237 -15.76 42.28 2.67
N PHE A 238 -16.94 42.56 2.12
CA PHE A 238 -17.14 43.33 0.90
C PHE A 238 -17.60 44.77 1.16
N GLY A 239 -17.76 45.17 2.43
CA GLY A 239 -18.18 46.50 2.81
C GLY A 239 -19.70 46.70 2.87
N ASN A 240 -20.50 45.65 2.83
CA ASN A 240 -21.96 45.75 2.91
C ASN A 240 -22.45 45.57 4.34
N GLU A 241 -23.46 46.34 4.73
CA GLU A 241 -24.17 46.17 6.00
C GLU A 241 -25.04 44.90 5.97
N GLN A 242 -24.90 44.08 7.00
CA GLN A 242 -25.64 42.84 7.19
C GLN A 242 -26.21 42.78 8.61
N GLU A 243 -27.34 42.10 8.78
CA GLU A 243 -27.89 41.82 10.11
C GLU A 243 -27.21 40.59 10.73
N LEU A 244 -26.81 40.71 12.00
CA LEU A 244 -26.34 39.59 12.81
C LEU A 244 -27.54 38.99 13.56
N VAL A 245 -28.01 37.84 13.08
CA VAL A 245 -29.21 37.17 13.57
C VAL A 245 -28.86 35.82 14.21
N ALA A 246 -29.28 35.65 15.45
CA ALA A 246 -29.09 34.41 16.20
C ALA A 246 -29.68 33.20 15.46
N GLY A 247 -28.93 32.10 15.40
CA GLY A 247 -29.30 30.85 14.72
C GLY A 247 -29.36 30.95 13.19
N LYS A 248 -28.97 32.08 12.58
CA LYS A 248 -29.04 32.28 11.12
C LYS A 248 -27.74 32.77 10.50
N THR A 249 -27.09 33.75 11.11
CA THR A 249 -25.87 34.33 10.54
C THR A 249 -24.70 33.38 10.76
N ILE A 250 -24.13 32.90 9.65
CA ILE A 250 -22.97 32.01 9.64
C ILE A 250 -21.70 32.82 9.88
N ILE A 251 -20.88 32.38 10.83
CA ILE A 251 -19.61 33.03 11.18
C ILE A 251 -18.46 32.39 10.41
N ASN A 252 -17.81 33.15 9.55
CA ASN A 252 -16.69 32.73 8.71
C ASN A 252 -15.50 33.72 8.71
N HIS A 253 -15.57 34.75 9.54
CA HIS A 253 -14.52 35.72 9.84
C HIS A 253 -14.84 36.36 11.19
N ASP A 254 -13.90 37.13 11.74
CA ASP A 254 -14.15 37.95 12.92
C ASP A 254 -15.21 39.01 12.58
N ILE A 255 -16.20 39.17 13.47
CA ILE A 255 -17.30 40.12 13.30
C ILE A 255 -17.19 41.21 14.36
N GLU A 256 -17.32 42.46 13.92
CA GLU A 256 -17.59 43.61 14.77
C GLU A 256 -19.04 44.03 14.58
N ALA A 257 -19.88 43.76 15.58
CA ALA A 257 -21.30 44.01 15.54
C ALA A 257 -21.65 45.32 16.27
N PHE A 258 -22.46 46.16 15.61
CA PHE A 258 -22.93 47.45 16.10
C PHE A 258 -24.43 47.39 16.40
N ALA A 259 -24.85 47.97 17.52
CA ALA A 259 -26.26 47.96 17.91
C ALA A 259 -27.08 48.94 17.06
N LEU A 260 -28.15 48.44 16.45
CA LEU A 260 -29.16 49.23 15.78
C LEU A 260 -30.28 49.62 16.76
N TRP A 261 -30.60 50.91 16.79
CA TRP A 261 -31.56 51.50 17.75
C TRP A 261 -32.68 52.25 17.03
N ALA A 262 -33.90 52.16 17.58
CA ALA A 262 -35.02 53.01 17.22
C ALA A 262 -35.37 53.94 18.40
N GLU A 263 -35.75 55.20 18.14
CA GLU A 263 -36.22 56.09 19.19
C GLU A 263 -37.50 55.54 19.82
N SER A 264 -37.58 55.55 21.15
CA SER A 264 -38.79 55.15 21.85
C SER A 264 -39.85 56.25 21.69
N THR A 265 -40.91 56.00 20.91
CA THR A 265 -42.06 56.91 20.84
C THR A 265 -42.80 56.89 22.18
N SER A 266 -42.82 58.03 22.86
CA SER A 266 -43.57 58.29 24.10
C SER A 266 -45.07 58.25 23.92
#